data_AF-A0A135WA91-F1
#
_entry.id   AF-A0A135WA91-F1
#
_cell.length_a   1.000
_cell.length_b   1.000
_cell.length_c   1.000
_cell.angle_alpha   90.00
_cell.angle_beta   90.00
_cell.angle_gamma   90.00
#
_symmetry.space_group_name_H-M   'P 1'
#
loop_
_entity.id
_entity.type
_entity.pdbx_description
1 polymer ?
#
loop_
_entity_poly.entity_id
_entity_poly.type
_entity_poly.pdbx_seq_one_letter_code
_entity_poly.pdbx_strand_id
1 'polypeptide(L)'
;MNKADIISKVCDLIESGDQPAGENLIKSSYPFNKIEYIKRNYSKADMLGVFMRDGFLDRYSGEKLLFPPVLRILSEIYPKEFPFHPNWKYNECHSAYWDLLPTIDHIIPVALGGTNNKENLVTTSMKRNSAKSNFTLDELNWALYPEGRMENWDGKLGWFFRFINENPNFLERPYIKQWAVVAKRR
;
A
#
# COMPACT_ATOMS: atom_id res chain seq x y z
N MET A 1 9.53 -14.38 29.82
CA MET A 1 9.85 -12.94 29.92
C MET A 1 9.26 -12.25 28.72
N ASN A 2 8.66 -11.08 28.91
CA ASN A 2 8.29 -10.23 27.78
C ASN A 2 9.56 -9.55 27.23
N LYS A 3 9.43 -8.86 26.09
CA LYS A 3 10.58 -8.19 25.43
C LYS A 3 11.25 -7.15 26.33
N ALA A 4 10.48 -6.41 27.12
CA ALA A 4 11.02 -5.39 28.02
C ALA A 4 11.82 -6.01 29.17
N ASP A 5 11.36 -7.13 29.74
CA ASP A 5 12.07 -7.83 30.83
C ASP A 5 13.45 -8.34 30.35
N ILE A 6 13.52 -8.85 29.12
CA ILE A 6 14.80 -9.30 28.51
C ILE A 6 15.77 -8.13 28.47
N ILE A 7 15.32 -6.97 27.99
CA ILE A 7 16.16 -5.77 27.89
C ILE A 7 16.56 -5.26 29.28
N SER A 8 15.63 -5.24 30.25
CA SER A 8 15.94 -4.85 31.63
C SER A 8 17.07 -5.71 32.20
N LYS A 9 16.97 -7.03 32.03
CA LYS A 9 18.00 -7.97 32.52
C LYS A 9 19.34 -7.79 31.78
N VAL A 10 19.32 -7.45 30.49
CA VAL A 10 20.54 -7.09 29.75
C VAL A 10 21.18 -5.84 30.36
N CYS A 11 20.41 -4.82 30.73
CA CYS A 11 20.92 -3.63 31.41
C CYS A 11 21.58 -3.98 32.76
N ASP A 12 20.92 -4.81 33.57
CA ASP A 12 21.49 -5.26 34.86
C ASP A 12 22.83 -5.98 34.67
N LEU A 13 22.94 -6.83 33.64
CA LEU A 13 24.17 -7.55 33.31
C LEU A 13 25.29 -6.62 32.84
N ILE A 14 24.94 -5.51 32.15
CA ILE A 14 25.91 -4.47 31.78
C ILE A 14 26.42 -3.75 33.04
N GLU A 15 25.54 -3.39 33.97
CA GLU A 15 25.91 -2.71 35.23
C GLU A 15 26.77 -3.61 36.13
N SER A 16 26.54 -4.92 36.12
CA SER A 16 27.36 -5.89 36.85
C SER A 16 28.67 -6.26 36.15
N GLY A 17 28.94 -5.73 34.95
CA GLY A 17 30.15 -6.00 34.18
C GLY A 17 30.17 -7.32 33.40
N ASP A 18 29.04 -8.04 33.30
CA ASP A 18 28.93 -9.33 32.59
C ASP A 18 28.29 -9.17 31.19
N GLN A 19 29.02 -8.47 30.32
CA GLN A 19 28.61 -8.28 28.92
C GLN A 19 28.43 -9.60 28.16
N PRO A 20 29.28 -10.64 28.32
CA PRO A 20 29.09 -11.92 27.64
C PRO A 20 27.76 -12.60 27.98
N ALA A 21 27.31 -12.55 29.24
CA ALA A 21 26.00 -13.08 29.62
C ALA A 21 24.86 -12.28 28.96
N GLY A 22 24.99 -10.96 28.87
CA GLY A 22 24.04 -10.09 28.16
C GLY A 22 23.94 -10.44 26.67
N GLU A 23 25.06 -10.65 26.00
CA GLU A 23 25.12 -11.06 24.59
C GLU A 23 24.40 -12.41 24.37
N ASN A 24 24.68 -13.40 25.23
CA ASN A 24 24.04 -14.71 25.17
C ASN A 24 22.52 -14.62 25.43
N LEU A 25 22.08 -13.76 26.34
CA LEU A 25 20.67 -13.53 26.60
C LEU A 25 19.95 -12.94 25.39
N ILE A 26 20.53 -11.93 24.72
CA ILE A 26 19.97 -11.36 23.50
C ILE A 26 19.88 -12.42 22.40
N LYS A 27 20.99 -13.13 22.12
CA LYS A 27 21.03 -14.14 21.04
C LYS A 27 20.03 -15.27 21.24
N SER A 28 19.80 -15.69 22.48
CA SER A 28 18.91 -16.81 22.78
C SER A 28 17.44 -16.41 22.91
N SER A 29 17.16 -15.22 23.44
CA SER A 29 15.81 -14.84 23.86
C SER A 29 15.19 -13.72 23.03
N TYR A 30 16.00 -12.88 22.37
CA TYR A 30 15.52 -11.83 21.48
C TYR A 30 16.52 -11.53 20.32
N PRO A 31 16.76 -12.52 19.43
CA PRO A 31 17.79 -12.41 18.41
C PRO A 31 17.46 -11.37 17.34
N PHE A 32 18.49 -10.68 16.86
CA PHE A 32 18.41 -9.89 15.63
C PHE A 32 18.54 -10.82 14.41
N ASN A 33 17.50 -10.85 13.59
CA ASN A 33 17.49 -11.60 12.33
C ASN A 33 17.57 -10.63 11.16
N LYS A 34 18.74 -10.54 10.53
CA LYS A 34 18.89 -9.76 9.30
C LYS A 34 18.21 -10.50 8.16
N ILE A 35 17.16 -9.91 7.61
CA ILE A 35 16.47 -10.43 6.42
C ILE A 35 16.94 -9.63 5.21
N GLU A 36 17.49 -10.33 4.22
CA GLU A 36 17.68 -9.75 2.90
C GLU A 36 16.33 -9.75 2.19
N TYR A 37 15.97 -8.62 1.60
CA TYR A 37 14.68 -8.48 0.94
C TYR A 37 14.82 -7.87 -0.44
N ILE A 38 13.89 -8.26 -1.30
CA ILE A 38 13.83 -7.77 -2.68
C ILE A 38 13.27 -6.35 -2.71
N LYS A 39 13.80 -5.54 -3.64
CA LYS A 39 13.21 -4.23 -3.92
C LYS A 39 11.85 -4.40 -4.61
N ARG A 40 10.93 -3.50 -4.29
CA ARG A 40 9.63 -3.37 -4.96
C ARG A 40 9.88 -2.99 -6.43
N ASN A 41 9.41 -3.80 -7.37
CA ASN A 41 9.53 -3.53 -8.80
C ASN A 41 8.28 -4.00 -9.53
N TYR A 42 7.35 -3.07 -9.77
CA TYR A 42 6.13 -3.33 -10.54
C TYR A 42 5.81 -2.10 -11.40
N SER A 43 5.44 -2.37 -12.65
CA SER A 43 4.98 -1.34 -13.58
C SER A 43 3.54 -0.92 -13.27
N LYS A 44 3.10 0.19 -13.86
CA LYS A 44 1.67 0.57 -13.82
C LYS A 44 0.76 -0.50 -14.41
N ALA A 45 1.25 -1.27 -15.40
CA ALA A 45 0.51 -2.37 -15.97
C ALA A 45 0.34 -3.51 -14.96
N ASP A 46 1.37 -3.83 -14.18
CA ASP A 46 1.28 -4.81 -13.10
C ASP A 46 0.31 -4.35 -12.01
N MET A 47 0.41 -3.08 -11.59
CA MET A 47 -0.53 -2.45 -10.66
C MET A 47 -1.97 -2.56 -11.13
N LEU A 48 -2.25 -2.15 -12.36
CA LEU A 48 -3.61 -2.25 -12.91
C LEU A 48 -4.11 -3.70 -12.95
N GLY A 49 -3.23 -4.65 -13.25
CA GLY A 49 -3.57 -6.07 -13.25
C GLY A 49 -4.04 -6.56 -11.87
N VAL A 50 -3.33 -6.17 -10.81
CA VAL A 50 -3.70 -6.50 -9.42
C VAL A 50 -5.00 -5.79 -9.03
N PHE A 51 -5.14 -4.50 -9.37
CA PHE A 51 -6.35 -3.71 -9.07
C PHE A 51 -7.60 -4.31 -9.73
N MET A 52 -7.50 -4.74 -10.99
CA MET A 52 -8.61 -5.37 -11.70
C MET A 52 -8.90 -6.77 -11.18
N ARG A 53 -7.88 -7.58 -10.86
CA ARG A 53 -8.06 -8.89 -10.22
C ARG A 53 -8.83 -8.76 -8.91
N ASP A 54 -8.46 -7.78 -8.09
CA ASP A 54 -9.11 -7.53 -6.80
C ASP A 54 -10.44 -6.78 -6.92
N GLY A 55 -10.89 -6.42 -8.12
CA GLY A 55 -12.14 -5.70 -8.36
C GLY A 55 -12.16 -4.28 -7.76
N PHE A 56 -10.99 -3.62 -7.71
CA PHE A 56 -10.79 -2.33 -7.05
C PHE A 56 -11.31 -2.29 -5.60
N LEU A 57 -11.18 -3.39 -4.87
CA LEU A 57 -11.46 -3.44 -3.44
C LEU A 57 -10.15 -3.32 -2.64
N ASP A 58 -10.22 -2.61 -1.52
CA ASP A 58 -9.21 -2.69 -0.48
C ASP A 58 -9.26 -4.08 0.15
N ARG A 59 -8.23 -4.90 -0.08
CA ARG A 59 -8.18 -6.28 0.39
C ARG A 59 -7.99 -6.38 1.91
N TYR A 60 -7.74 -5.28 2.62
CA TYR A 60 -7.63 -5.24 4.07
C TYR A 60 -8.91 -4.74 4.78
N SER A 61 -9.81 -4.05 4.09
CA SER A 61 -11.07 -3.57 4.68
C SER A 61 -12.35 -3.99 3.93
N GLY A 62 -12.23 -4.44 2.69
CA GLY A 62 -13.36 -4.69 1.78
C GLY A 62 -13.97 -3.42 1.17
N GLU A 63 -13.42 -2.24 1.46
CA GLU A 63 -13.94 -0.97 0.94
C GLU A 63 -13.62 -0.78 -0.54
N LYS A 64 -14.45 0.02 -1.23
CA LYS A 64 -14.28 0.33 -2.65
C LYS A 64 -13.20 1.39 -2.86
N LEU A 65 -12.33 1.15 -3.84
CA LEU A 65 -11.30 2.07 -4.28
C LEU A 65 -11.54 2.52 -5.73
N LEU A 66 -10.80 3.53 -6.19
CA LEU A 66 -11.02 4.14 -7.50
C LEU A 66 -9.85 3.92 -8.45
N PHE A 67 -10.14 3.81 -9.74
CA PHE A 67 -9.12 3.82 -10.77
C PHE A 67 -8.30 5.13 -10.65
N PRO A 68 -6.95 5.07 -10.54
CA PRO A 68 -6.15 6.22 -10.11
C PRO A 68 -6.39 7.57 -10.81
N PRO A 69 -6.56 7.66 -12.15
CA PRO A 69 -6.77 8.96 -12.79
C PRO A 69 -8.12 9.60 -12.49
N VAL A 70 -9.09 8.87 -11.93
CA VAL A 70 -10.41 9.42 -11.54
C VAL A 70 -10.23 10.57 -10.55
N LEU A 71 -9.44 10.39 -9.49
CA LEU A 71 -9.20 11.43 -8.50
C LEU A 71 -8.45 12.63 -9.08
N ARG A 72 -7.53 12.39 -10.03
CA ARG A 72 -6.79 13.46 -10.71
C ARG A 72 -7.70 14.30 -11.59
N ILE A 73 -8.66 13.67 -12.28
CA ILE A 73 -9.68 14.40 -13.03
C ILE A 73 -10.49 15.30 -12.08
N LEU A 74 -10.90 14.78 -10.92
CA LEU A 74 -11.62 15.61 -9.94
C LEU A 74 -10.80 16.80 -9.47
N SER A 75 -9.49 16.65 -9.25
CA SER A 75 -8.61 17.76 -8.89
C SER A 75 -8.43 18.80 -9.99
N GLU A 76 -8.53 18.40 -11.26
CA GLU A 76 -8.46 19.34 -12.39
C GLU A 76 -9.79 20.10 -12.57
N ILE A 77 -10.93 19.44 -12.32
CA ILE A 77 -12.26 20.06 -12.45
C ILE A 77 -12.58 20.94 -11.24
N TYR A 78 -12.23 20.50 -10.04
CA TYR A 78 -12.55 21.15 -8.77
C TYR A 78 -11.27 21.40 -7.95
N PRO A 79 -10.32 22.23 -8.43
CA PRO A 79 -9.01 22.37 -7.79
C PRO A 79 -9.07 22.97 -6.37
N LYS A 80 -10.12 23.73 -6.05
CA LYS A 80 -10.31 24.33 -4.72
C LYS A 80 -10.95 23.34 -3.73
N GLU A 81 -11.96 22.61 -4.17
CA GLU A 81 -12.73 21.67 -3.33
C GLU A 81 -12.06 20.30 -3.24
N PHE A 82 -11.32 19.89 -4.28
CA PHE A 82 -10.65 18.59 -4.40
C PHE A 82 -9.15 18.77 -4.72
N PRO A 83 -8.39 19.53 -3.91
CA PRO A 83 -7.01 19.86 -4.22
C PRO A 83 -6.12 18.61 -4.26
N PHE A 84 -5.09 18.67 -5.11
CA PHE A 84 -3.99 17.71 -5.10
C PHE A 84 -2.66 18.42 -4.89
N HIS A 85 -1.85 17.89 -3.96
CA HIS A 85 -0.50 18.35 -3.74
C HIS A 85 0.52 17.29 -4.23
N PRO A 86 1.46 17.61 -5.14
CA PRO A 86 2.44 16.66 -5.69
C PRO A 86 3.24 15.88 -4.63
N ASN A 87 3.59 16.56 -3.53
CA ASN A 87 4.33 15.98 -2.40
C ASN A 87 3.42 15.41 -1.29
N TRP A 88 2.13 15.19 -1.57
CA TRP A 88 1.19 14.56 -0.63
C TRP A 88 1.08 15.27 0.72
N LYS A 89 1.15 16.61 0.70
CA LYS A 89 1.04 17.40 1.92
C LYS A 89 -0.39 17.30 2.45
N TYR A 90 -0.55 16.74 3.65
CA TYR A 90 -1.84 16.29 4.16
C TYR A 90 -2.89 17.40 4.29
N ASN A 91 -2.48 18.62 4.67
CA ASN A 91 -3.37 19.76 4.82
C ASN A 91 -3.61 20.56 3.52
N GLU A 92 -3.02 20.13 2.39
CA GLU A 92 -3.15 20.79 1.08
C GLU A 92 -3.62 19.81 -0.01
N CYS A 93 -4.02 18.60 0.37
CA CYS A 93 -4.43 17.54 -0.53
C CYS A 93 -5.70 16.90 0.01
N HIS A 94 -6.67 16.64 -0.86
CA HIS A 94 -7.95 16.07 -0.44
C HIS A 94 -7.76 14.67 0.17
N SER A 95 -8.42 14.38 1.31
CA SER A 95 -8.25 13.12 2.06
C SER A 95 -8.57 11.86 1.25
N ALA A 96 -9.46 11.96 0.28
CA ALA A 96 -9.78 10.89 -0.67
C ALA A 96 -8.56 10.27 -1.37
N TYR A 97 -7.43 10.98 -1.50
CA TYR A 97 -6.20 10.40 -2.00
C TYR A 97 -5.61 9.32 -1.08
N TRP A 98 -5.87 9.40 0.22
CA TRP A 98 -5.50 8.36 1.17
C TRP A 98 -6.56 7.29 1.28
N ASP A 99 -7.83 7.70 1.31
CA ASP A 99 -8.95 6.80 1.55
C ASP A 99 -9.29 5.94 0.32
N LEU A 100 -9.19 6.49 -0.90
CA LEU A 100 -9.75 5.87 -2.11
C LEU A 100 -8.73 5.57 -3.22
N LEU A 101 -7.51 6.13 -3.15
CA LEU A 101 -6.48 5.81 -4.14
C LEU A 101 -5.88 4.43 -3.85
N PRO A 102 -5.93 3.49 -4.82
CA PRO A 102 -5.36 2.17 -4.64
C PRO A 102 -3.84 2.21 -4.79
N THR A 103 -3.19 1.36 -4.03
CA THR A 103 -1.78 0.98 -4.15
C THR A 103 -1.66 -0.54 -4.05
N ILE A 104 -0.49 -1.07 -4.44
CA ILE A 104 -0.14 -2.45 -4.12
C ILE A 104 0.54 -2.46 -2.75
N ASP A 105 0.17 -3.43 -1.93
CA ASP A 105 0.95 -3.84 -0.77
C ASP A 105 1.22 -5.36 -0.80
N HIS A 106 2.19 -5.77 0.01
CA HIS A 106 2.54 -7.17 0.21
C HIS A 106 1.80 -7.74 1.42
N ILE A 107 1.14 -8.89 1.28
CA ILE A 107 0.51 -9.59 2.41
C ILE A 107 1.56 -9.87 3.48
N ILE A 108 2.62 -10.58 3.10
CA ILE A 108 3.85 -10.71 3.88
C ILE A 108 4.76 -9.54 3.50
N PRO A 109 5.10 -8.64 4.44
CA PRO A 109 5.97 -7.50 4.17
C PRO A 109 7.32 -7.92 3.59
N VAL A 110 7.87 -7.13 2.66
CA VAL A 110 9.21 -7.37 2.11
C VAL A 110 10.28 -7.41 3.21
N ALA A 111 10.16 -6.56 4.23
CA ALA A 111 11.07 -6.53 5.38
C ALA A 111 11.08 -7.85 6.19
N LEU A 112 10.04 -8.67 6.01
CA LEU A 112 9.90 -9.99 6.63
C LEU A 112 10.07 -11.14 5.61
N GLY A 113 10.66 -10.86 4.44
CA GLY A 113 10.94 -11.86 3.39
C GLY A 113 9.83 -12.03 2.34
N GLY A 114 8.83 -11.15 2.33
CA GLY A 114 7.77 -11.15 1.32
C GLY A 114 8.28 -11.03 -0.12
N THR A 115 7.70 -11.83 -1.04
CA THR A 115 8.08 -11.86 -2.46
C THR A 115 7.20 -10.94 -3.31
N ASN A 116 7.65 -10.60 -4.53
CA ASN A 116 6.87 -9.82 -5.50
C ASN A 116 5.94 -10.72 -6.35
N ASN A 117 5.71 -11.96 -5.92
CA ASN A 117 4.81 -12.88 -6.61
C ASN A 117 3.36 -12.39 -6.46
N LYS A 118 2.54 -12.62 -7.48
CA LYS A 118 1.17 -12.09 -7.53
C LYS A 118 0.31 -12.51 -6.35
N GLU A 119 0.57 -13.69 -5.79
CA GLU A 119 -0.12 -14.27 -4.65
C GLU A 119 0.15 -13.48 -3.36
N ASN A 120 1.29 -12.80 -3.28
CA ASN A 120 1.66 -11.95 -2.14
C ASN A 120 1.31 -10.48 -2.36
N LEU A 121 0.86 -10.08 -3.57
CA LEU A 121 0.52 -8.70 -3.90
C LEU A 121 -0.99 -8.50 -3.88
N VAL A 122 -1.45 -7.45 -3.20
CA VAL A 122 -2.87 -7.11 -3.07
C VAL A 122 -3.12 -5.62 -3.22
N THR A 123 -4.33 -5.29 -3.64
CA THR A 123 -4.85 -3.92 -3.70
C THR A 123 -5.25 -3.45 -2.31
N THR A 124 -4.83 -2.26 -1.93
CA THR A 124 -5.21 -1.61 -0.67
C THR A 124 -5.23 -0.09 -0.88
N SER A 125 -5.95 0.64 -0.04
CA SER A 125 -5.86 2.11 0.02
C SER A 125 -4.46 2.55 0.46
N MET A 126 -4.05 3.75 0.07
CA MET A 126 -2.83 4.39 0.57
C MET A 126 -2.84 4.47 2.11
N LYS A 127 -3.99 4.75 2.72
CA LYS A 127 -4.18 4.80 4.17
C LYS A 127 -3.92 3.47 4.85
N ARG A 128 -4.54 2.38 4.38
CA ARG A 128 -4.37 1.05 4.98
C ARG A 128 -2.97 0.49 4.74
N ASN A 129 -2.37 0.76 3.58
CA ASN A 129 -0.97 0.46 3.32
C ASN A 129 -0.04 1.17 4.33
N SER A 130 -0.24 2.47 4.57
CA SER A 130 0.53 3.21 5.58
C SER A 130 0.31 2.67 7.00
N ALA A 131 -0.92 2.29 7.34
CA ALA A 131 -1.23 1.71 8.65
C ALA A 131 -0.63 0.30 8.83
N LYS A 132 -0.57 -0.51 7.76
CA LYS A 132 0.04 -1.84 7.82
C LYS A 132 1.56 -1.79 7.93
N SER A 133 2.21 -0.91 7.16
CA SER A 133 3.67 -0.74 7.21
C SER A 133 4.39 -2.11 7.08
N ASN A 134 5.30 -2.42 8.00
CA ASN A 134 6.03 -3.69 8.04
C ASN A 134 5.39 -4.75 8.95
N PHE A 135 4.17 -4.53 9.44
CA PHE A 135 3.46 -5.52 10.25
C PHE A 135 2.79 -6.57 9.35
N THR A 136 2.73 -7.80 9.88
CA THR A 136 1.88 -8.87 9.34
C THR A 136 0.41 -8.58 9.63
N LEU A 137 -0.48 -9.25 8.89
CA LEU A 137 -1.92 -9.14 9.16
C LEU A 137 -2.27 -9.68 10.55
N ASP A 138 -1.62 -10.76 10.97
CA ASP A 138 -1.84 -11.36 12.29
C ASP A 138 -1.46 -10.42 13.43
N GLU A 139 -0.30 -9.73 13.33
CA GLU A 139 0.11 -8.72 14.33
C GLU A 139 -0.88 -7.56 14.47
N LEU A 140 -1.58 -7.22 13.39
CA LEU A 140 -2.61 -6.18 13.38
C LEU A 140 -4.00 -6.70 13.70
N ASN A 141 -4.16 -8.01 13.82
CA ASN A 141 -5.45 -8.69 13.88
C ASN A 141 -6.36 -8.31 12.70
N TRP A 142 -5.78 -8.23 11.50
CA TRP A 142 -6.49 -7.97 10.25
C TRP A 142 -6.72 -9.28 9.51
N ALA A 143 -7.80 -9.32 8.74
CA ALA A 143 -8.09 -10.42 7.82
C ALA A 143 -7.90 -9.96 6.37
N LEU A 144 -7.57 -10.91 5.50
CA LEU A 144 -7.55 -10.67 4.06
C LEU A 144 -8.94 -10.91 3.49
N TYR A 145 -9.56 -9.85 2.96
CA TYR A 145 -10.86 -9.94 2.28
C TYR A 145 -10.71 -10.67 0.94
N PRO A 146 -11.77 -11.32 0.43
CA PRO A 146 -11.73 -11.96 -0.90
C PRO A 146 -11.63 -10.92 -2.03
N GLU A 147 -11.28 -11.40 -3.22
CA GLU A 147 -11.28 -10.60 -4.45
C GLU A 147 -12.70 -10.13 -4.81
N GLY A 148 -12.79 -8.91 -5.34
CA GLY A 148 -14.03 -8.35 -5.87
C GLY A 148 -14.37 -8.87 -7.26
N ARG A 149 -15.53 -8.43 -7.76
CA ARG A 149 -15.99 -8.69 -9.13
C ARG A 149 -16.15 -7.37 -9.87
N MET A 150 -15.53 -7.27 -11.04
CA MET A 150 -15.53 -6.04 -11.85
C MET A 150 -16.94 -5.61 -12.28
N GLU A 151 -17.87 -6.56 -12.40
CA GLU A 151 -19.29 -6.30 -12.70
C GLU A 151 -20.00 -5.56 -11.56
N ASN A 152 -19.55 -5.77 -10.32
CA ASN A 152 -20.10 -5.12 -9.14
C ASN A 152 -19.44 -3.75 -8.90
N TRP A 153 -18.15 -3.65 -9.19
CA TRP A 153 -17.37 -2.42 -9.03
C TRP A 153 -16.12 -2.45 -9.89
N ASP A 154 -16.01 -1.52 -10.83
CA ASP A 154 -14.90 -1.39 -11.78
C ASP A 154 -13.93 -0.25 -11.40
N GLY A 155 -14.05 0.30 -10.19
CA GLY A 155 -13.28 1.48 -9.79
C GLY A 155 -13.58 2.74 -10.62
N LYS A 156 -14.73 2.82 -11.29
CA LYS A 156 -15.08 3.88 -12.26
C LYS A 156 -14.21 3.87 -13.52
N LEU A 157 -13.61 2.74 -13.89
CA LEU A 157 -12.84 2.59 -15.13
C LEU A 157 -13.69 2.87 -16.38
N GLY A 158 -14.93 2.37 -16.45
CA GLY A 158 -15.84 2.62 -17.57
C GLY A 158 -16.28 4.08 -17.66
N TRP A 159 -16.50 4.74 -16.52
CA TRP A 159 -16.75 6.18 -16.49
C TRP A 159 -15.54 6.98 -16.99
N PHE A 160 -14.34 6.62 -16.53
CA PHE A 160 -13.09 7.25 -16.95
C PHE A 160 -12.96 7.26 -18.48
N PHE A 161 -13.18 6.11 -19.13
CA PHE A 161 -13.06 6.03 -20.60
C PHE A 161 -14.10 6.86 -21.34
N ARG A 162 -15.36 6.89 -20.90
CA ARG A 162 -16.37 7.78 -21.48
C ARG A 162 -15.95 9.24 -21.33
N PHE A 163 -15.53 9.63 -20.13
CA PHE A 163 -15.12 11.00 -19.82
C PHE A 163 -13.97 11.49 -20.71
N ILE A 164 -12.88 10.72 -20.84
CA ILE A 164 -11.73 11.15 -21.66
C ILE A 164 -12.00 11.12 -23.17
N ASN A 165 -12.98 10.33 -23.63
CA ASN A 165 -13.39 10.33 -25.03
C ASN A 165 -14.19 11.60 -25.37
N GLU A 166 -15.03 12.05 -24.44
CA GLU A 166 -15.78 13.32 -24.56
C GLU A 166 -14.88 14.55 -24.30
N ASN A 167 -13.83 14.38 -23.48
CA ASN A 167 -12.95 15.47 -23.03
C ASN A 167 -11.47 15.10 -23.28
N PRO A 168 -11.02 15.02 -24.55
CA PRO A 168 -9.68 14.53 -24.91
C PRO A 168 -8.53 15.41 -24.39
N ASN A 169 -8.79 16.68 -24.07
CA ASN A 169 -7.83 17.61 -23.47
C ASN A 169 -7.28 17.10 -22.12
N PHE A 170 -8.01 16.27 -21.38
CA PHE A 170 -7.48 15.66 -20.14
C PHE A 170 -6.32 14.70 -20.40
N LEU A 171 -6.15 14.20 -21.63
CA LEU A 171 -5.01 13.38 -22.03
C LEU A 171 -3.73 14.19 -22.25
N GLU A 172 -3.78 15.52 -22.17
CA GLU A 172 -2.59 16.36 -22.13
C GLU A 172 -1.87 16.25 -20.77
N ARG A 173 -2.60 15.88 -19.71
CA ARG A 173 -2.01 15.66 -18.38
C ARG A 173 -1.21 14.35 -18.37
N PRO A 174 0.11 14.38 -18.13
CA PRO A 174 0.96 13.19 -18.25
C PRO A 174 0.51 12.02 -17.38
N TYR A 175 0.05 12.28 -16.16
CA TYR A 175 -0.42 11.24 -15.25
C TYR A 175 -1.66 10.52 -15.80
N ILE A 176 -2.65 11.28 -16.29
CA ILE A 176 -3.89 10.74 -16.85
C ILE A 176 -3.59 9.95 -18.13
N LYS A 177 -2.79 10.54 -19.03
CA LYS A 177 -2.36 9.90 -20.28
C LYS A 177 -1.69 8.55 -20.05
N GLN A 178 -0.76 8.48 -19.10
CA GLN A 178 -0.04 7.25 -18.79
C GLN A 178 -0.98 6.13 -18.33
N TRP A 179 -1.95 6.44 -17.46
CA TRP A 179 -2.94 5.45 -17.03
C TRP A 179 -3.92 5.06 -18.16
N ALA A 180 -4.32 6.00 -19.00
CA ALA A 180 -5.16 5.71 -20.17
C ALA A 180 -4.47 4.73 -21.13
N VAL A 181 -3.18 4.96 -21.43
CA VAL A 181 -2.38 4.06 -22.30
C VAL A 181 -2.27 2.67 -21.69
N VAL A 182 -2.03 2.56 -20.39
CA VAL A 182 -1.92 1.28 -19.70
C VAL A 182 -3.26 0.52 -19.72
N ALA A 183 -4.36 1.22 -19.45
CA ALA A 183 -5.69 0.61 -19.41
C ALA A 183 -6.22 0.19 -20.79
N LYS A 184 -5.84 0.87 -21.88
CA LYS A 184 -6.23 0.49 -23.26
C LYS A 184 -5.55 -0.78 -23.77
N ARG A 185 -4.46 -1.22 -23.14
CA ARG A 185 -3.68 -2.40 -23.56
C ARG A 185 -4.15 -3.71 -22.90
N ARG A 186 -5.16 -3.64 -22.05
CA ARG A 186 -5.77 -4.76 -21.34
C ARG A 186 -7.18 -4.98 -21.87
#